data_AF-A0A2S6U397-F1
#
_entry.id   AF-A0A2S6U397-F1
#
_cell.length_a   1.000
_cell.length_b   1.000
_cell.length_c   1.000
_cell.angle_alpha   90.00
_cell.angle_beta   90.00
_cell.angle_gamma   90.00
#
_symmetry.space_group_name_H-M   'P 1'
#
loop_
_entity.id
_entity.type
_entity.pdbx_description
1 polymer ?
#
loop_
_entity_poly.entity_id
_entity_poly.type
_entity_poly.pdbx_seq_one_letter_code
_entity_poly.pdbx_strand_id
1 'polypeptide(L)'
;MTGRRILVIKLGALGDFVQALGPFAAIRRHHAGDEITLLTTQPYAALARNSGYFDDIWIDERPPWWRFGTWLALKRRLNGGTFARIYDLQTSRRSGRYFALLARPKPEWNGIAHGCSHPHDNPGRDSMHSIERQREQLGAAGIADVAPPDVSWIDGDADAFGLEAGFVLLAPGGSAHRPAKRWPQDSYAALAQSLAGQGHQPVLIGAGDETARNAAIALACPLAVNLTGRTSLADLTRL
;
A
#
# COMPACT_ATOMS: atom_id res chain seq x y z
N MET A 1 -30.55 -12.88 5.46
CA MET A 1 -29.96 -12.01 6.49
C MET A 1 -28.96 -11.11 5.79
N THR A 2 -29.11 -9.79 5.88
CA THR A 2 -28.14 -8.84 5.31
C THR A 2 -26.86 -8.90 6.12
N GLY A 3 -25.72 -9.06 5.46
CA GLY A 3 -24.40 -9.05 6.10
C GLY A 3 -24.14 -7.78 6.90
N ARG A 4 -23.25 -7.85 7.90
CA ARG A 4 -22.78 -6.68 8.64
C ARG A 4 -21.91 -5.83 7.73
N ARG A 5 -21.68 -4.56 8.12
CA ARG A 5 -20.76 -3.66 7.41
C ARG A 5 -19.42 -3.59 8.12
N ILE A 6 -18.34 -3.79 7.38
CA ILE A 6 -16.97 -3.82 7.89
C ILE A 6 -16.15 -2.75 7.18
N LEU A 7 -15.37 -1.99 7.94
CA LEU A 7 -14.43 -1.02 7.36
C LEU A 7 -13.00 -1.49 7.58
N VAL A 8 -12.19 -1.47 6.53
CA VAL A 8 -10.73 -1.63 6.61
C VAL A 8 -10.08 -0.30 6.30
N ILE A 9 -9.11 0.14 7.08
CA ILE A 9 -8.39 1.40 6.86
C ILE A 9 -6.94 1.08 6.50
N LYS A 10 -6.54 1.43 5.28
CA LYS A 10 -5.14 1.38 4.82
C LYS A 10 -4.87 2.45 3.77
N LEU A 11 -4.14 3.49 4.16
CA LEU A 11 -3.92 4.71 3.37
C LEU A 11 -2.59 4.71 2.58
N GLY A 12 -1.65 3.82 2.92
CA GLY A 12 -0.32 3.70 2.30
C GLY A 12 0.78 3.39 3.32
N ALA A 13 2.07 3.41 2.96
CA ALA A 13 2.61 3.60 1.60
C ALA A 13 2.53 2.31 0.74
N LEU A 14 2.99 2.33 -0.51
CA LEU A 14 2.89 1.19 -1.44
C LEU A 14 3.37 -0.13 -0.84
N GLY A 15 4.58 -0.16 -0.27
CA GLY A 15 5.12 -1.37 0.35
C GLY A 15 4.24 -1.88 1.51
N ASP A 16 3.77 -0.98 2.37
CA ASP A 16 2.86 -1.34 3.47
C ASP A 16 1.48 -1.79 2.97
N PHE A 17 1.04 -1.27 1.81
CA PHE A 17 -0.23 -1.62 1.18
C PHE A 17 -0.16 -3.02 0.57
N VAL A 18 0.92 -3.34 -0.16
CA VAL A 18 1.17 -4.68 -0.71
C VAL A 18 1.29 -5.70 0.42
N GLN A 19 2.01 -5.39 1.50
CA GLN A 19 2.09 -6.27 2.66
C GLN A 19 0.73 -6.51 3.34
N ALA A 20 -0.19 -5.54 3.25
CA ALA A 20 -1.53 -5.67 3.79
C ALA A 20 -2.47 -6.56 2.94
N LEU A 21 -2.07 -7.01 1.73
CA LEU A 21 -2.87 -7.94 0.92
C LEU A 21 -3.17 -9.25 1.67
N GLY A 22 -2.21 -9.77 2.44
CA GLY A 22 -2.42 -10.95 3.30
C GLY A 22 -3.52 -10.73 4.35
N PRO A 23 -3.39 -9.69 5.20
CA PRO A 23 -4.47 -9.24 6.10
C PRO A 23 -5.81 -8.99 5.41
N PHE A 24 -5.84 -8.38 4.23
CA PHE A 24 -7.08 -8.15 3.50
C PHE A 24 -7.77 -9.46 3.13
N ALA A 25 -7.04 -10.42 2.58
CA ALA A 25 -7.55 -11.74 2.28
C ALA A 25 -8.08 -12.45 3.53
N ALA A 26 -7.35 -12.36 4.65
CA ALA A 26 -7.76 -12.97 5.91
C ALA A 26 -9.06 -12.35 6.47
N ILE A 27 -9.18 -11.02 6.43
CA ILE A 27 -10.40 -10.30 6.81
C ILE A 27 -11.56 -10.71 5.89
N ARG A 28 -11.34 -10.76 4.57
CA ARG A 28 -12.37 -11.18 3.61
C ARG A 28 -12.89 -12.59 3.91
N ARG A 29 -11.99 -13.54 4.21
CA ARG A 29 -12.37 -14.91 4.60
C ARG A 29 -13.16 -14.93 5.91
N HIS A 30 -12.70 -14.20 6.93
CA HIS A 30 -13.38 -14.14 8.24
C HIS A 30 -14.78 -13.52 8.14
N HIS A 31 -14.95 -12.58 7.20
CA HIS A 31 -16.19 -11.84 6.98
C HIS A 31 -16.92 -12.29 5.71
N ALA A 32 -16.85 -13.56 5.29
CA ALA A 32 -17.33 -14.00 3.97
C ALA A 32 -18.79 -13.62 3.60
N GLY A 33 -19.66 -13.41 4.60
CA GLY A 33 -21.06 -12.99 4.40
C GLY A 33 -21.36 -11.50 4.62
N ASP A 34 -20.34 -10.69 4.94
CA ASP A 34 -20.47 -9.28 5.29
C ASP A 34 -20.06 -8.35 4.11
N GLU A 35 -20.46 -7.09 4.15
CA GLU A 35 -20.02 -6.06 3.20
C GLU A 35 -18.74 -5.39 3.72
N ILE A 36 -17.64 -5.43 2.96
CA ILE A 36 -16.35 -4.86 3.35
C ILE A 36 -16.02 -3.66 2.48
N THR A 37 -15.88 -2.51 3.12
CA THR A 37 -15.38 -1.28 2.51
C THR A 37 -13.91 -1.07 2.86
N LEU A 38 -13.08 -0.71 1.88
CA LEU A 38 -11.73 -0.21 2.12
C LEU A 38 -11.71 1.32 2.12
N LEU A 39 -11.20 1.95 3.17
CA LEU A 39 -10.77 3.34 3.16
C LEU A 39 -9.28 3.42 2.80
N THR A 40 -8.97 3.96 1.61
CA THR A 40 -7.60 4.11 1.09
C THR A 40 -7.39 5.44 0.37
N THR A 41 -6.24 5.65 -0.27
CA THR A 41 -5.95 6.83 -1.10
C THR A 41 -6.01 6.47 -2.59
N GLN A 42 -6.21 7.49 -3.43
CA GLN A 42 -6.43 7.33 -4.88
C GLN A 42 -5.43 6.40 -5.59
N PRO A 43 -4.11 6.43 -5.32
CA PRO A 43 -3.15 5.57 -6.02
C PRO A 43 -3.37 4.06 -5.82
N TYR A 44 -4.02 3.66 -4.73
CA TYR A 44 -4.22 2.24 -4.39
C TYR A 44 -5.62 1.72 -4.74
N ALA A 45 -6.52 2.60 -5.20
CA ALA A 45 -7.92 2.25 -5.44
C ALA A 45 -8.08 1.17 -6.54
N ALA A 46 -7.31 1.25 -7.62
CA ALA A 46 -7.36 0.27 -8.69
C ALA A 46 -6.84 -1.10 -8.23
N LEU A 47 -5.68 -1.12 -7.56
CA LEU A 47 -5.09 -2.34 -7.00
C LEU A 47 -6.05 -3.02 -6.01
N ALA A 48 -6.65 -2.25 -5.12
CA ALA A 48 -7.62 -2.76 -4.16
C ALA A 48 -8.87 -3.34 -4.83
N ARG A 49 -9.40 -2.71 -5.88
CA ARG A 49 -10.54 -3.21 -6.66
C ARG A 49 -10.20 -4.56 -7.29
N ASN A 50 -9.05 -4.63 -7.96
CA ASN A 50 -8.62 -5.82 -8.68
C ASN A 50 -8.32 -7.01 -7.75
N SER A 51 -8.01 -6.75 -6.47
CA SER A 51 -7.79 -7.82 -5.48
C SER A 51 -9.05 -8.64 -5.15
N GLY A 52 -10.24 -8.11 -5.40
CA GLY A 52 -11.51 -8.78 -5.06
C GLY A 52 -11.82 -8.89 -3.56
N TYR A 53 -11.01 -8.29 -2.68
CA TYR A 53 -11.21 -8.39 -1.21
C TYR A 53 -12.24 -7.41 -0.65
N PHE A 54 -12.74 -6.47 -1.44
CA PHE A 54 -13.58 -5.37 -0.99
C PHE A 54 -14.79 -5.18 -1.90
N ASP A 55 -15.94 -4.93 -1.29
CA ASP A 55 -17.20 -4.65 -1.97
C ASP A 55 -17.29 -3.16 -2.38
N ASP A 56 -16.66 -2.28 -1.61
CA ASP A 56 -16.59 -0.85 -1.91
C ASP A 56 -15.22 -0.24 -1.54
N ILE A 57 -14.84 0.84 -2.22
CA ILE A 57 -13.59 1.57 -2.00
C ILE A 57 -13.88 3.05 -1.78
N TRP A 58 -13.56 3.48 -0.57
CA TRP A 58 -13.64 4.87 -0.15
C TRP A 58 -12.29 5.55 -0.26
N ILE A 59 -12.28 6.71 -0.91
CA ILE A 59 -11.08 7.55 -1.04
C ILE A 59 -11.01 8.56 0.09
N ASP A 60 -9.90 8.54 0.82
CA ASP A 60 -9.47 9.54 1.79
C ASP A 60 -8.50 10.52 1.09
N GLU A 61 -8.89 11.78 0.99
CA GLU A 61 -8.04 12.85 0.42
C GLU A 61 -6.86 13.25 1.34
N ARG A 62 -6.73 12.59 2.49
CA ARG A 62 -5.81 12.93 3.57
C ARG A 62 -5.86 14.41 3.97
N PRO A 63 -7.06 14.98 4.23
CA PRO A 63 -7.17 16.39 4.51
C PRO A 63 -6.30 16.80 5.71
N PRO A 64 -5.61 17.95 5.65
CA PRO A 64 -4.93 18.51 6.81
C PRO A 64 -5.96 18.90 7.88
N TRP A 65 -5.51 19.06 9.13
CA TRP A 65 -6.39 19.23 10.29
C TRP A 65 -7.26 20.51 10.22
N TRP A 66 -6.79 21.56 9.54
CA TRP A 66 -7.52 22.84 9.39
C TRP A 66 -8.62 22.82 8.34
N ARG A 67 -8.71 21.79 7.47
CA ARG A 67 -9.84 21.66 6.52
C ARG A 67 -11.06 21.07 7.23
N PHE A 68 -11.62 21.80 8.19
CA PHE A 68 -12.71 21.33 9.07
C PHE A 68 -13.92 20.79 8.30
N GLY A 69 -14.29 21.41 7.16
CA GLY A 69 -15.38 20.93 6.30
C GLY A 69 -15.15 19.49 5.78
N THR A 70 -13.93 19.17 5.34
CA THR A 70 -13.59 17.81 4.91
C THR A 70 -13.55 16.81 6.06
N TRP A 71 -13.12 17.24 7.26
CA TRP A 71 -13.18 16.40 8.47
C TRP A 71 -14.63 16.15 8.91
N LEU A 72 -15.51 17.14 8.79
CA LEU A 72 -16.93 16.99 9.07
C LEU A 72 -17.61 16.06 8.05
N ALA A 73 -17.26 16.17 6.77
CA ALA A 73 -17.71 15.25 5.74
C ALA A 73 -17.24 13.81 6.02
N LEU A 74 -15.96 13.63 6.39
CA LEU A 74 -15.44 12.32 6.80
C LEU A 74 -16.17 11.77 8.02
N LYS A 75 -16.41 12.61 9.05
CA LYS A 75 -17.21 12.23 10.22
C LYS A 75 -18.60 11.75 9.82
N ARG A 76 -19.31 12.52 8.98
CA ARG A 76 -20.65 12.13 8.49
C ARG A 76 -20.61 10.82 7.73
N ARG A 77 -19.63 10.64 6.84
CA ARG A 77 -19.46 9.43 6.03
C ARG A 77 -19.18 8.19 6.89
N LEU A 78 -18.25 8.30 7.85
CA LEU A 78 -17.91 7.20 8.77
C LEU A 78 -19.11 6.76 9.63
N ASN A 79 -19.87 7.74 10.15
CA ASN A 79 -21.05 7.44 10.98
C ASN A 79 -22.24 6.94 10.14
N GLY A 80 -22.41 7.46 8.92
CA GLY A 80 -23.45 7.00 7.98
C GLY A 80 -23.18 5.61 7.40
N GLY A 81 -21.93 5.12 7.45
CA GLY A 81 -21.58 3.77 7.03
C GLY A 81 -22.13 2.66 7.95
N THR A 82 -22.51 3.00 9.18
CA THR A 82 -23.08 2.05 10.18
C THR A 82 -22.26 0.76 10.30
N PHE A 83 -20.93 0.89 10.31
CA PHE A 83 -20.04 -0.26 10.42
C PHE A 83 -20.26 -0.97 11.75
N ALA A 84 -20.20 -2.30 11.76
CA ALA A 84 -20.18 -3.12 12.97
C ALA A 84 -18.76 -3.25 13.53
N ARG A 85 -17.76 -3.31 12.63
CA ARG A 85 -16.35 -3.46 12.97
C ARG A 85 -15.46 -2.65 12.03
N ILE A 86 -14.36 -2.13 12.57
CA ILE A 86 -13.32 -1.42 11.85
C ILE A 86 -11.95 -2.05 12.12
N TYR A 87 -11.21 -2.38 11.07
CA TYR A 87 -9.81 -2.79 11.12
C TYR A 87 -8.91 -1.64 10.69
N ASP A 88 -8.24 -0.98 11.64
CA ASP A 88 -7.24 0.04 11.33
C ASP A 88 -5.86 -0.61 11.10
N LEU A 89 -5.61 -1.03 9.86
CA LEU A 89 -4.32 -1.59 9.42
C LEU A 89 -3.29 -0.51 9.02
N GLN A 90 -3.67 0.77 9.10
CA GLN A 90 -2.75 1.88 8.95
C GLN A 90 -1.95 2.11 10.23
N THR A 91 -2.57 1.88 11.39
CA THR A 91 -1.96 1.99 12.74
C THR A 91 -1.14 3.26 12.90
N SER A 92 -1.74 4.40 12.58
CA SER A 92 -1.07 5.71 12.65
C SER A 92 -1.80 6.64 13.60
N ARG A 93 -1.11 7.67 14.11
CA ARG A 93 -1.75 8.75 14.88
C ARG A 93 -2.91 9.41 14.11
N ARG A 94 -2.83 9.47 12.77
CA ARG A 94 -3.89 10.04 11.94
C ARG A 94 -5.13 9.15 11.91
N SER A 95 -4.97 7.87 11.54
CA SER A 95 -6.07 6.92 11.46
C SER A 95 -6.72 6.68 12.83
N GLY A 96 -5.94 6.68 13.90
CA GLY A 96 -6.45 6.61 15.28
C GLY A 96 -7.38 7.78 15.66
N ARG A 97 -7.23 8.97 15.05
CA ARG A 97 -8.18 10.08 15.25
C ARG A 97 -9.55 9.81 14.62
N TYR A 98 -9.64 8.93 13.62
CA TYR A 98 -10.93 8.60 13.00
C TYR A 98 -11.83 7.89 14.00
N PHE A 99 -11.26 7.12 14.93
CA PHE A 99 -12.01 6.54 16.04
C PHE A 99 -12.72 7.60 16.88
N ALA A 100 -12.08 8.75 17.12
CA ALA A 100 -12.69 9.85 17.89
C ALA A 100 -13.87 10.54 17.16
N LEU A 101 -14.00 10.36 15.83
CA LEU A 101 -15.10 10.91 15.05
C LEU A 101 -16.39 10.08 15.13
N LEU A 102 -16.28 8.82 15.56
CA LEU A 102 -17.40 7.87 15.61
C LEU A 102 -18.33 8.18 16.79
N ALA A 103 -19.63 8.17 16.52
CA ALA A 103 -20.70 8.31 17.49
C ALA A 103 -20.79 7.07 18.39
N ARG A 104 -21.43 7.22 19.56
CA ARG A 104 -21.69 6.12 20.48
C ARG A 104 -23.07 5.47 20.16
N PRO A 105 -23.23 4.15 20.36
CA PRO A 105 -22.17 3.18 20.65
C PRO A 105 -21.20 3.06 19.46
N LYS A 106 -19.90 2.97 19.75
CA LYS A 106 -18.88 2.86 18.70
C LYS A 106 -18.87 1.45 18.13
N PRO A 107 -18.55 1.28 16.83
CA PRO A 107 -18.24 -0.04 16.30
C PRO A 107 -17.06 -0.67 17.03
N GLU A 108 -16.97 -1.99 16.93
CA GLU A 108 -15.74 -2.68 17.31
C GLU A 108 -14.57 -2.11 16.50
N TRP A 109 -13.43 -1.95 17.14
CA TRP A 109 -12.25 -1.37 16.50
C TRP A 109 -11.02 -2.19 16.85
N ASN A 110 -10.36 -2.72 15.81
CA ASN A 110 -9.08 -3.40 15.91
C ASN A 110 -7.96 -2.49 15.43
N GLY A 111 -7.00 -2.18 16.31
CA GLY A 111 -5.88 -1.29 16.02
C GLY A 111 -5.31 -0.62 17.27
N ILE A 112 -4.76 0.58 17.11
CA ILE A 112 -4.04 1.29 18.19
C ILE A 112 -4.78 2.52 18.75
N ALA A 113 -6.06 2.69 18.41
CA ALA A 113 -6.83 3.82 18.90
C ALA A 113 -7.10 3.67 20.41
N HIS A 114 -6.89 4.75 21.17
CA HIS A 114 -7.12 4.72 22.62
C HIS A 114 -8.59 4.40 22.95
N GLY A 115 -8.82 3.37 23.78
CA GLY A 115 -10.15 2.90 24.16
C GLY A 115 -10.89 2.12 23.08
N CYS A 116 -10.19 1.61 22.06
CA CYS A 116 -10.79 0.66 21.11
C CYS A 116 -11.06 -0.70 21.75
N SER A 117 -11.99 -1.47 21.17
CA SER A 117 -12.44 -2.74 21.73
C SER A 117 -11.45 -3.89 21.56
N HIS A 118 -10.62 -3.85 20.51
CA HIS A 118 -9.62 -4.87 20.20
C HIS A 118 -8.24 -4.22 20.02
N PRO A 119 -7.62 -3.73 21.10
CA PRO A 119 -6.34 -3.04 21.01
C PRO A 119 -5.23 -3.99 20.58
N HIS A 120 -4.33 -3.50 19.72
CA HIS A 120 -3.02 -4.12 19.57
C HIS A 120 -2.10 -3.59 20.67
N ASP A 121 -2.08 -4.29 21.80
CA ASP A 121 -1.50 -3.84 23.08
C ASP A 121 -0.06 -4.31 23.33
N ASN A 122 0.57 -5.00 22.38
CA ASN A 122 1.98 -5.39 22.47
C ASN A 122 2.89 -4.14 22.54
N PRO A 123 3.61 -3.90 23.65
CA PRO A 123 4.50 -2.74 23.78
C PRO A 123 5.72 -2.82 22.85
N GLY A 124 6.10 -4.02 22.39
CA GLY A 124 7.16 -4.26 21.43
C GLY A 124 6.71 -4.22 19.96
N ARG A 125 5.45 -3.84 19.67
CA ARG A 125 4.90 -3.87 18.30
C ARG A 125 5.73 -3.11 17.28
N ASP A 126 6.34 -1.99 17.68
CA ASP A 126 7.06 -1.11 16.76
C ASP A 126 8.44 -1.67 16.37
N SER A 127 8.96 -2.67 17.07
CA SER A 127 10.17 -3.41 16.70
C SER A 127 9.90 -4.69 15.89
N MET A 128 8.63 -5.04 15.67
CA MET A 128 8.25 -6.21 14.88
C MET A 128 8.31 -5.95 13.38
N HIS A 129 8.58 -7.02 12.62
CA HIS A 129 8.37 -6.97 11.18
C HIS A 129 6.89 -6.67 10.87
N SER A 130 6.64 -5.89 9.82
CA SER A 130 5.29 -5.38 9.53
C SER A 130 4.25 -6.48 9.29
N ILE A 131 4.64 -7.57 8.62
CA ILE A 131 3.78 -8.75 8.39
C ILE A 131 3.39 -9.39 9.72
N GLU A 132 4.35 -9.61 10.62
CA GLU A 132 4.11 -10.23 11.93
C GLU A 132 3.25 -9.32 12.80
N ARG A 133 3.55 -8.02 12.79
CA ARG A 133 2.79 -6.99 13.52
C ARG A 133 1.32 -6.98 13.12
N GLN A 134 1.02 -7.08 11.83
CA GLN A 134 -0.36 -7.12 11.33
C GLN A 134 -1.06 -8.44 11.67
N ARG A 135 -0.35 -9.58 11.59
CA ARG A 135 -0.89 -10.87 12.04
C ARG A 135 -1.25 -10.85 13.53
N GLU A 136 -0.35 -10.34 14.37
CA GLU A 136 -0.58 -10.24 15.82
C GLU A 136 -1.76 -9.31 16.13
N GLN A 137 -1.83 -8.14 15.50
CA GLN A 137 -2.98 -7.24 15.62
C GLN A 137 -4.30 -7.95 15.28
N LEU A 138 -4.34 -8.67 14.16
CA LEU A 138 -5.55 -9.39 13.72
C LEU A 138 -5.92 -10.54 14.65
N GLY A 139 -4.95 -11.15 15.31
CA GLY A 139 -5.16 -12.14 16.37
C GLY A 139 -6.05 -11.61 17.50
N ALA A 140 -5.86 -10.34 17.91
CA ALA A 140 -6.69 -9.69 18.92
C ALA A 140 -8.18 -9.53 18.50
N ALA A 141 -8.50 -9.69 17.21
CA ALA A 141 -9.86 -9.68 16.67
C ALA A 141 -10.38 -11.07 16.27
N GLY A 142 -9.65 -12.14 16.64
CA GLY A 142 -10.02 -13.53 16.35
C GLY A 142 -9.60 -14.03 14.97
N ILE A 143 -8.68 -13.35 14.29
CA ILE A 143 -8.14 -13.75 12.97
C ILE A 143 -6.69 -14.19 13.15
N ALA A 144 -6.47 -15.49 13.39
CA ALA A 144 -5.14 -16.05 13.62
C ALA A 144 -4.42 -16.45 12.31
N ASP A 145 -5.17 -16.93 11.32
CA ASP A 145 -4.61 -17.38 10.04
C ASP A 145 -4.47 -16.21 9.05
N VAL A 146 -3.27 -15.63 9.01
CA VAL A 146 -2.90 -14.58 8.06
C VAL A 146 -1.73 -15.05 7.21
N ALA A 147 -2.05 -15.46 5.99
CA ALA A 147 -1.10 -15.83 4.96
C ALA A 147 -0.25 -14.62 4.51
N PRO A 148 0.95 -14.85 3.95
CA PRO A 148 1.72 -13.81 3.27
C PRO A 148 0.91 -13.12 2.16
N PRO A 149 1.28 -11.90 1.76
CA PRO A 149 0.62 -11.21 0.65
C PRO A 149 0.80 -12.01 -0.65
N ASP A 150 -0.31 -12.23 -1.35
CA ASP A 150 -0.33 -12.83 -2.68
C ASP A 150 -0.57 -11.75 -3.73
N VAL A 151 0.30 -11.71 -4.74
CA VAL A 151 0.27 -10.79 -5.89
C VAL A 151 0.15 -11.52 -7.22
N SER A 152 -0.01 -12.86 -7.21
CA SER A 152 -0.05 -13.69 -8.42
C SER A 152 -1.25 -13.38 -9.34
N TRP A 153 -2.30 -12.80 -8.78
CA TRP A 153 -3.49 -12.33 -9.51
C TRP A 153 -3.29 -11.00 -10.23
N ILE A 154 -2.19 -10.28 -9.94
CA ILE A 154 -1.90 -9.01 -10.62
C ILE A 154 -1.39 -9.33 -12.02
N ASP A 155 -2.19 -8.97 -13.01
CA ASP A 155 -1.84 -9.14 -14.41
C ASP A 155 -1.34 -7.81 -14.99
N GLY A 156 -0.11 -7.81 -15.47
CA GLY A 156 0.56 -6.68 -16.10
C GLY A 156 1.13 -7.10 -17.45
N ASP A 157 1.55 -6.14 -18.27
CA ASP A 157 2.03 -6.41 -19.62
C ASP A 157 3.52 -6.08 -19.74
N ALA A 158 4.37 -7.04 -19.38
CA ALA A 158 5.82 -6.89 -19.54
C ALA A 158 6.26 -6.94 -21.01
N ASP A 159 5.55 -7.70 -21.85
CA ASP A 159 5.89 -7.91 -23.26
C ASP A 159 5.74 -6.62 -24.07
N ALA A 160 4.81 -5.74 -23.69
CA ALA A 160 4.62 -4.42 -24.30
C ALA A 160 5.87 -3.52 -24.28
N PHE A 161 6.86 -3.81 -23.44
CA PHE A 161 8.09 -3.01 -23.34
C PHE A 161 9.24 -3.52 -24.21
N GLY A 162 9.10 -4.69 -24.86
CA GLY A 162 10.10 -5.23 -25.80
C GLY A 162 11.48 -5.47 -25.16
N LEU A 163 11.49 -5.93 -23.91
CA LEU A 163 12.73 -6.15 -23.14
C LEU A 163 13.40 -7.47 -23.52
N GLU A 164 14.73 -7.50 -23.44
CA GLU A 164 15.53 -8.70 -23.71
C GLU A 164 15.47 -9.69 -22.54
N ALA A 165 15.49 -11.00 -22.83
CA ALA A 165 15.57 -12.00 -21.77
C ALA A 165 16.82 -11.80 -20.90
N GLY A 166 16.65 -11.80 -19.57
CA GLY A 166 17.76 -11.57 -18.64
C GLY A 166 18.10 -10.10 -18.40
N PHE A 167 17.17 -9.18 -18.70
CA PHE A 167 17.28 -7.79 -18.28
C PHE A 167 17.40 -7.66 -16.75
N VAL A 168 17.95 -6.53 -16.30
CA VAL A 168 18.08 -6.21 -14.88
C VAL A 168 17.35 -4.92 -14.56
N LEU A 169 16.33 -5.03 -13.72
CA LEU A 169 15.52 -3.89 -13.28
C LEU A 169 16.29 -3.07 -12.24
N LEU A 170 16.43 -1.78 -12.51
CA LEU A 170 17.02 -0.80 -11.61
C LEU A 170 15.93 0.18 -11.16
N ALA A 171 15.86 0.41 -9.85
CA ALA A 171 14.99 1.41 -9.24
C ALA A 171 15.84 2.50 -8.55
N PRO A 172 16.43 3.45 -9.29
CA PRO A 172 17.32 4.47 -8.72
C PRO A 172 16.64 5.47 -7.81
N GLY A 173 15.31 5.44 -7.82
CA GLY A 173 14.42 6.31 -7.09
C GLY A 173 14.38 6.08 -5.58
N GLY A 174 13.31 6.59 -5.00
CA GLY A 174 13.06 6.58 -3.57
C GLY A 174 12.32 7.84 -3.16
N SER A 175 11.78 7.89 -1.94
CA SER A 175 10.97 9.04 -1.53
C SER A 175 11.70 10.39 -1.61
N ALA A 176 11.10 11.39 -2.26
CA ALA A 176 11.68 12.74 -2.44
C ALA A 176 12.09 13.42 -1.14
N HIS A 177 11.32 13.21 -0.07
CA HIS A 177 11.62 13.76 1.26
C HIS A 177 12.64 12.92 2.06
N ARG A 178 13.22 11.87 1.47
CA ARG A 178 14.27 11.02 2.07
C ARG A 178 15.44 10.83 1.10
N PRO A 179 16.09 11.92 0.65
CA PRO A 179 17.17 11.82 -0.33
C PRO A 179 18.34 10.95 0.13
N ALA A 180 18.61 10.89 1.45
CA ALA A 180 19.65 10.02 2.02
C ALA A 180 19.41 8.51 1.81
N LYS A 181 18.21 8.10 1.40
CA LYS A 181 17.91 6.70 1.04
C LYS A 181 18.15 6.40 -0.45
N ARG A 182 18.46 7.41 -1.27
CA ARG A 182 18.73 7.26 -2.70
C ARG A 182 20.23 7.04 -2.89
N TRP A 183 20.62 5.93 -3.53
CA TRP A 183 22.02 5.71 -3.90
C TRP A 183 22.44 6.75 -4.97
N PRO A 184 23.72 7.19 -5.02
CA PRO A 184 24.15 8.22 -5.95
C PRO A 184 23.87 7.85 -7.41
N GLN A 185 23.52 8.85 -8.20
CA GLN A 185 23.18 8.68 -9.62
C GLN A 185 24.35 8.07 -10.40
N ASP A 186 25.56 8.58 -10.17
CA ASP A 186 26.76 8.11 -10.88
C ASP A 186 27.09 6.65 -10.54
N SER A 187 26.74 6.21 -9.34
CA SER A 187 26.90 4.81 -8.95
C SER A 187 25.90 3.89 -9.68
N TYR A 188 24.65 4.33 -9.88
CA TYR A 188 23.71 3.62 -10.75
C TYR A 188 24.15 3.63 -12.22
N ALA A 189 24.73 4.72 -12.70
CA ALA A 189 25.28 4.79 -14.05
C ALA A 189 26.42 3.78 -14.24
N ALA A 190 27.36 3.71 -13.30
CA ALA A 190 28.44 2.74 -13.31
C ALA A 190 27.91 1.29 -13.23
N LEU A 191 26.88 1.04 -12.42
CA LEU A 191 26.22 -0.26 -12.35
C LEU A 191 25.56 -0.64 -13.68
N ALA A 192 24.82 0.27 -14.30
CA ALA A 192 24.16 0.03 -15.59
C ALA A 192 25.19 -0.28 -16.68
N GLN A 193 26.30 0.46 -16.75
CA GLN A 193 27.40 0.19 -17.68
C GLN A 193 28.05 -1.17 -17.44
N SER A 194 28.26 -1.55 -16.17
CA SER A 194 28.82 -2.85 -15.81
C SER A 194 27.91 -4.01 -16.24
N LEU A 195 26.60 -3.90 -15.99
CA LEU A 195 25.59 -4.87 -16.42
C LEU A 195 25.58 -5.00 -17.95
N ALA A 196 25.58 -3.87 -18.66
CA ALA A 196 25.63 -3.86 -20.12
C ALA A 196 26.91 -4.50 -20.67
N GLY A 197 28.06 -4.25 -20.04
CA GLY A 197 29.34 -4.88 -20.38
C GLY A 197 29.37 -6.40 -20.14
N GLN A 198 28.48 -6.91 -19.29
CA GLN A 198 28.27 -8.34 -19.04
C GLN A 198 27.18 -8.95 -19.93
N GLY A 199 26.60 -8.17 -20.84
CA GLY A 199 25.55 -8.63 -21.75
C GLY A 199 24.13 -8.59 -21.17
N HIS A 200 23.91 -7.93 -20.04
CA HIS A 200 22.57 -7.71 -19.48
C HIS A 200 22.01 -6.36 -19.89
N GLN A 201 20.74 -6.31 -20.30
CA GLN A 201 20.03 -5.05 -20.59
C GLN A 201 19.59 -4.38 -19.27
N PRO A 202 20.11 -3.19 -18.90
CA PRO A 202 19.62 -2.47 -17.72
C PRO A 202 18.27 -1.81 -18.03
N VAL A 203 17.30 -1.92 -17.12
CA VAL A 203 15.97 -1.32 -17.28
C VAL A 203 15.67 -0.38 -16.12
N LEU A 204 15.50 0.90 -16.40
CA LEU A 204 15.26 1.93 -15.38
C LEU A 204 13.76 2.10 -15.16
N ILE A 205 13.31 1.92 -13.92
CA ILE A 205 11.94 2.25 -13.49
C ILE A 205 11.92 3.43 -12.54
N GLY A 206 10.74 4.04 -12.42
CA GLY A 206 10.51 5.18 -11.54
C GLY A 206 9.35 6.04 -12.04
N ALA A 207 9.09 7.14 -11.35
CA ALA A 207 8.10 8.12 -11.78
C ALA A 207 8.41 9.52 -11.23
N GLY A 208 7.75 10.55 -11.78
CA GLY A 208 7.74 11.89 -11.21
C GLY A 208 9.14 12.53 -11.12
N ASP A 209 9.57 12.84 -9.89
CA ASP A 209 10.85 13.54 -9.62
C ASP A 209 12.10 12.69 -9.92
N GLU A 210 11.92 11.43 -10.32
CA GLU A 210 12.97 10.50 -10.72
C GLU A 210 13.33 10.61 -12.21
N THR A 211 12.50 11.31 -13.01
CA THR A 211 12.65 11.43 -14.47
C THR A 211 14.03 11.95 -14.88
N ALA A 212 14.49 13.05 -14.30
CA ALA A 212 15.78 13.65 -14.64
C ALA A 212 16.96 12.73 -14.27
N ARG A 213 16.85 12.01 -13.14
CA ARG A 213 17.87 11.06 -12.66
C ARG A 213 18.00 9.88 -13.62
N ASN A 214 16.87 9.26 -13.96
CA ASN A 214 16.87 8.10 -14.85
C ASN A 214 17.28 8.49 -16.27
N ALA A 215 16.94 9.69 -16.74
CA ALA A 215 17.44 10.22 -18.01
C ALA A 215 18.97 10.37 -18.02
N ALA A 216 19.57 10.86 -16.93
CA ALA A 216 21.02 10.99 -16.82
C ALA A 216 21.74 9.63 -16.77
N ILE A 217 21.16 8.63 -16.09
CA ILE A 217 21.68 7.26 -16.08
C ILE A 217 21.60 6.64 -17.48
N ALA A 218 20.47 6.81 -18.18
CA ALA A 218 20.32 6.33 -19.55
C ALA A 218 21.27 7.01 -20.54
N LEU A 219 21.58 8.30 -20.35
CA LEU A 219 22.58 9.01 -21.14
C LEU A 219 23.99 8.41 -20.94
N ALA A 220 24.32 8.03 -19.71
CA ALA A 220 25.61 7.40 -19.40
C ALA A 220 25.70 5.94 -19.89
N CYS A 221 24.57 5.23 -20.01
CA CYS A 221 24.50 3.85 -20.49
C CYS A 221 23.47 3.72 -21.62
N PRO A 222 23.85 3.92 -22.90
CA PRO A 222 22.92 3.90 -24.04
C PRO A 222 22.15 2.59 -24.25
N LEU A 223 22.66 1.46 -23.70
CA LEU A 223 21.96 0.17 -23.71
C LEU A 223 20.86 0.07 -22.64
N ALA A 224 20.74 1.06 -21.74
CA ALA A 224 19.71 1.06 -20.72
C ALA A 224 18.35 1.49 -21.31
N VAL A 225 17.32 0.68 -21.07
CA VAL A 225 15.94 1.02 -21.43
C VAL A 225 15.31 1.84 -20.31
N ASN A 226 14.89 3.07 -20.60
CA ASN A 226 14.25 3.94 -19.62
C ASN A 226 12.72 3.82 -19.70
N LEU A 227 12.12 3.19 -18.68
CA LEU A 227 10.67 3.02 -18.53
C LEU A 227 10.05 3.97 -17.49
N THR A 228 10.76 5.04 -17.12
CA THR A 228 10.26 6.01 -16.13
C THR A 228 8.92 6.60 -16.56
N GLY A 229 7.90 6.46 -15.70
CA GLY A 229 6.53 6.91 -15.96
C GLY A 229 5.78 6.11 -17.04
N ARG A 230 6.36 5.01 -17.54
CA ARG A 230 5.78 4.17 -18.62
C ARG A 230 5.20 2.86 -18.11
N THR A 231 5.43 2.51 -16.84
CA THR A 231 4.92 1.29 -16.20
C THR A 231 3.81 1.62 -15.21
N SER A 232 2.76 0.81 -15.21
CA SER A 232 1.82 0.71 -14.09
C SER A 232 2.41 -0.14 -12.96
N LEU A 233 1.78 -0.14 -11.78
CA LEU A 233 2.15 -1.06 -10.70
C LEU A 233 1.95 -2.52 -11.09
N ALA A 234 1.00 -2.81 -11.98
CA ALA A 234 0.74 -4.16 -12.43
C ALA A 234 1.87 -4.66 -13.33
N ASP A 235 2.35 -3.83 -14.25
CA ASP A 235 3.47 -4.14 -15.14
C ASP A 235 4.72 -4.54 -14.36
N LEU A 236 5.01 -3.82 -13.26
CA LEU A 236 6.17 -4.10 -12.39
C LEU A 236 6.14 -5.48 -11.73
N THR A 237 4.99 -6.17 -11.69
CA THR A 237 4.92 -7.54 -11.16
C THR A 237 5.30 -8.62 -12.16
N ARG A 238 5.38 -8.25 -13.45
CA ARG A 238 5.74 -9.12 -14.56
C ARG A 238 7.13 -8.81 -15.14
N LEU A 239 7.71 -7.66 -14.77
CA LEU A 239 9.12 -7.32 -14.99
C LEU A 239 10.01 -8.04 -13.95
#